data_AF-A0A0B7HIA5-F1
#
_entry.id   AF-A0A0B7HIA5-F1
#
_cell.length_a   1.000
_cell.length_b   1.000
_cell.length_c   1.000
_cell.angle_alpha   90.00
_cell.angle_beta   90.00
_cell.angle_gamma   90.00
#
_symmetry.space_group_name_H-M   'P 1'
#
loop_
_entity.id
_entity.type
_entity.pdbx_description
1 polymer ?
#
loop_
_entity_poly.entity_id
_entity_poly.type
_entity_poly.pdbx_seq_one_letter_code
_entity_poly.pdbx_strand_id
1 'polypeptide(L)'
;MLKKRKFTILLGIWFIVVVTLSLMPGDSTPDLPRIPYIDKIAHFTFYFVFTVLFFLTLKNECKCVKKIPYVYLISALFAFLLGISIELLQKTITTTRSGDIYDVFFNSFGTIVALIFVTIINKKAFN
;
A
#
# COMPACT_ATOMS: atom_id res chain seq x y z
N MET A 1 -17.11 -8.62 -18.13
CA MET A 1 -15.85 -7.82 -18.11
C MET A 1 -15.24 -7.68 -16.71
N LEU A 2 -16.02 -7.35 -15.67
CA LEU A 2 -15.56 -7.16 -14.28
C LEU A 2 -14.72 -8.30 -13.69
N LYS A 3 -15.10 -9.57 -13.92
CA LYS A 3 -14.33 -10.73 -13.41
C LYS A 3 -12.89 -10.82 -13.93
N LYS A 4 -12.56 -10.21 -15.08
CA LYS A 4 -11.20 -10.20 -15.65
C LYS A 4 -10.29 -9.10 -15.06
N ARG A 5 -10.84 -8.17 -14.27
CA ARG A 5 -10.13 -7.00 -13.72
C ARG A 5 -10.40 -6.80 -12.23
N LYS A 6 -10.62 -7.90 -11.51
CA LYS A 6 -11.01 -7.89 -10.10
C LYS A 6 -9.93 -7.19 -9.25
N PHE A 7 -8.66 -7.56 -9.44
CA PHE A 7 -7.56 -6.99 -8.66
C PHE A 7 -7.32 -5.53 -9.01
N THR A 8 -7.43 -5.16 -10.29
CA THR A 8 -7.35 -3.76 -10.73
C THR A 8 -8.41 -2.90 -10.05
N ILE A 9 -9.65 -3.37 -9.94
CA ILE A 9 -10.74 -2.62 -9.30
C ILE A 9 -10.50 -2.52 -7.78
N LEU A 10 -10.14 -3.62 -7.13
CA LEU A 10 -9.82 -3.62 -5.70
C LEU A 10 -8.63 -2.71 -5.39
N LEU A 11 -7.61 -2.71 -6.24
CA LEU A 11 -6.45 -1.82 -6.16
C LEU A 11 -6.87 -0.36 -6.27
N GLY A 12 -7.73 -0.02 -7.23
CA GLY A 12 -8.23 1.35 -7.39
C GLY A 12 -9.02 1.84 -6.17
N ILE A 13 -9.90 1.00 -5.63
CA ILE A 13 -10.65 1.30 -4.40
C ILE A 13 -9.68 1.47 -3.23
N TRP A 14 -8.75 0.54 -3.05
CA TRP A 14 -7.78 0.60 -1.95
C TRP A 14 -6.85 1.80 -2.05
N PHE A 15 -6.42 2.17 -3.26
CA PHE A 15 -5.64 3.37 -3.50
C PHE A 15 -6.38 4.63 -3.04
N ILE A 16 -7.68 4.74 -3.37
CA ILE A 16 -8.51 5.86 -2.90
C ILE A 16 -8.56 5.87 -1.37
N VAL A 17 -8.75 4.71 -0.73
CA VAL A 17 -8.74 4.57 0.73
C VAL A 17 -7.41 5.04 1.34
N VAL A 18 -6.27 4.60 0.80
CA VAL A 18 -4.94 5.02 1.28
C VAL A 18 -4.77 6.53 1.16
N VAL A 19 -5.05 7.12 -0.01
CA VAL A 19 -4.89 8.56 -0.23
C VAL A 19 -5.80 9.37 0.70
N THR A 20 -7.09 9.00 0.79
CA THR A 20 -8.04 9.74 1.63
C THR A 20 -7.70 9.64 3.11
N LEU A 21 -7.47 8.43 3.64
CA LEU A 21 -7.21 8.25 5.06
C LEU A 21 -5.86 8.82 5.51
N SER A 22 -4.84 8.77 4.64
CA SER A 22 -3.53 9.37 4.95
C SER A 22 -3.56 10.90 4.92
N LEU A 23 -4.34 11.52 4.03
CA LEU A 23 -4.40 12.99 3.92
C LEU A 23 -5.49 13.63 4.78
N MET A 24 -6.41 12.84 5.35
CA MET A 24 -7.47 13.33 6.22
C MET A 24 -6.88 14.04 7.46
N PRO A 25 -7.34 15.25 7.82
CA PRO A 25 -6.82 16.01 8.97
C PRO A 25 -6.82 15.19 10.27
N GLY A 26 -5.76 15.27 11.08
CA GLY A 26 -5.64 14.43 12.29
C GLY A 26 -6.71 14.72 13.36
N ASP A 27 -7.20 15.96 13.37
CA ASP A 27 -8.26 16.51 14.21
C ASP A 27 -9.68 16.18 13.75
N SER A 28 -9.84 15.57 12.56
CA SER A 28 -11.15 15.13 12.06
C SER A 28 -11.56 13.74 12.54
N THR A 29 -10.76 13.10 13.40
CA THR A 29 -11.14 11.86 14.08
C THR A 29 -12.00 12.19 15.31
N PRO A 30 -13.21 11.60 15.47
CA PRO A 30 -14.03 11.79 16.67
C PRO A 30 -13.23 11.37 17.92
N ASP A 31 -13.65 11.84 19.11
CA ASP A 31 -13.04 11.60 20.44
C ASP A 31 -12.94 10.10 20.81
N LEU A 32 -12.21 9.33 20.02
CA LEU A 32 -11.87 7.95 20.23
C LEU A 32 -10.65 7.89 21.16
N PRO A 33 -10.51 6.83 21.97
CA PRO A 33 -9.31 6.61 22.74
C PRO A 33 -8.08 6.67 21.81
N ARG A 34 -7.12 7.52 22.13
CA ARG A 34 -5.85 7.59 21.40
C ARG A 34 -5.07 6.30 21.65
N ILE A 35 -5.25 5.31 20.77
CA ILE A 35 -4.46 4.08 20.79
C ILE A 35 -3.04 4.44 20.34
N PRO A 36 -2.01 4.22 21.17
CA PRO A 36 -0.63 4.49 20.78
C PRO A 36 -0.26 3.72 19.52
N TYR A 37 0.45 4.38 18.59
CA TYR A 37 1.01 3.78 17.37
C TYR A 37 -0.02 3.20 16.36
N ILE A 38 -1.31 3.52 16.51
CA ILE A 38 -2.35 3.03 15.58
C ILE A 38 -2.15 3.54 14.15
N ASP A 39 -1.59 4.75 14.02
CA ASP A 39 -1.12 5.31 12.76
C ASP A 39 -0.09 4.40 12.09
N LYS A 40 0.91 3.92 12.85
CA LYS A 40 1.97 3.05 12.33
C LYS A 40 1.42 1.71 11.83
N ILE A 41 0.42 1.17 12.52
CA ILE A 41 -0.30 -0.04 12.09
C ILE A 41 -1.10 0.23 10.81
N ALA A 42 -1.74 1.39 10.70
CA ALA A 42 -2.47 1.79 9.50
C ALA A 42 -1.52 1.92 8.30
N HIS A 43 -0.40 2.62 8.46
CA HIS A 43 0.66 2.74 7.45
C HIS A 43 1.19 1.37 7.00
N PHE A 44 1.54 0.49 7.93
CA PHE A 44 1.90 -0.88 7.59
C PHE A 44 0.82 -1.59 6.76
N THR A 45 -0.44 -1.52 7.21
CA THR A 45 -1.57 -2.23 6.57
C THR A 45 -1.88 -1.68 5.18
N PHE A 46 -1.86 -0.35 5.01
CA PHE A 46 -2.09 0.33 3.75
C PHE A 46 -1.14 -0.17 2.68
N TYR A 47 0.15 -0.15 2.97
CA TYR A 47 1.18 -0.52 2.00
C TYR A 47 1.32 -2.03 1.84
N PHE A 48 1.03 -2.83 2.87
CA PHE A 48 0.90 -4.28 2.74
C PHE A 48 -0.20 -4.66 1.73
N VAL A 49 -1.43 -4.22 1.97
CA VAL A 49 -2.59 -4.57 1.12
C VAL A 49 -2.42 -3.98 -0.27
N PHE A 50 -1.95 -2.73 -0.39
CA PHE A 50 -1.67 -2.09 -1.68
C PHE A 50 -0.67 -2.93 -2.49
N THR A 51 0.45 -3.32 -1.89
CA THR A 51 1.51 -4.09 -2.57
C THR A 51 1.00 -5.46 -3.01
N VAL A 52 0.21 -6.17 -2.18
CA VAL A 52 -0.42 -7.44 -2.57
C VAL A 52 -1.35 -7.26 -3.77
N LEU A 53 -2.25 -6.27 -3.73
CA LEU A 53 -3.21 -6.02 -4.81
C LEU A 53 -2.51 -5.60 -6.11
N PHE A 54 -1.48 -4.76 -6.00
CA PHE A 54 -0.70 -4.30 -7.13
C PHE A 54 0.08 -5.45 -7.78
N PHE A 55 0.73 -6.28 -6.97
CA PHE A 55 1.41 -7.49 -7.45
C PHE A 55 0.44 -8.43 -8.17
N LEU A 56 -0.73 -8.72 -7.60
CA LEU A 56 -1.75 -9.59 -8.20
C LEU A 56 -2.30 -8.99 -9.51
N THR A 57 -2.45 -7.67 -9.57
CA THR A 57 -2.87 -6.96 -10.79
C THR A 57 -1.83 -7.13 -11.89
N LEU A 58 -0.56 -6.86 -11.60
CA LEU A 58 0.53 -7.00 -12.57
C LEU A 58 0.71 -8.45 -13.04
N LYS A 59 0.63 -9.42 -12.13
CA LYS A 59 0.81 -10.84 -12.45
C LYS A 59 -0.35 -11.44 -13.23
N ASN A 60 -1.59 -11.15 -12.84
CA ASN A 60 -2.77 -11.88 -13.33
C ASN A 60 -3.58 -11.12 -14.37
N GLU A 61 -3.51 -9.79 -14.39
CA GLU A 61 -4.39 -8.94 -15.19
C GLU A 61 -3.63 -8.07 -16.20
N CYS A 62 -2.35 -7.75 -15.96
CA CYS A 62 -1.49 -7.05 -16.92
C CYS A 62 -0.65 -8.01 -17.75
N LYS A 63 -0.73 -7.91 -19.09
CA LYS A 63 0.18 -8.62 -20.00
C LYS A 63 1.50 -7.89 -20.26
N CYS A 64 1.68 -6.74 -19.63
CA CYS A 64 2.80 -5.83 -19.83
C CYS A 64 4.12 -6.34 -19.22
N VAL A 65 4.06 -7.10 -18.12
CA VAL A 65 5.24 -7.59 -17.40
C VAL A 65 5.24 -9.11 -17.43
N LYS A 66 6.11 -9.70 -18.27
CA LYS A 66 6.14 -11.15 -18.50
C LYS A 66 7.02 -11.92 -17.50
N LYS A 67 8.06 -11.28 -16.96
CA LYS A 67 9.00 -11.94 -16.04
C LYS A 67 8.62 -11.65 -14.59
N ILE A 68 8.46 -12.70 -13.79
CA ILE A 68 8.09 -12.60 -12.38
C ILE A 68 9.02 -11.68 -11.56
N PRO A 69 10.36 -11.70 -11.70
CA PRO A 69 11.23 -10.78 -10.96
C PRO A 69 10.91 -9.30 -11.18
N TYR A 70 10.48 -8.92 -12.40
CA TYR A 70 10.09 -7.53 -12.68
C TYR A 70 8.76 -7.18 -12.02
N VAL A 71 7.85 -8.13 -11.83
CA VAL A 71 6.60 -7.90 -11.08
C VAL A 71 6.92 -7.53 -9.63
N TYR A 72 7.85 -8.24 -8.99
CA TYR A 72 8.32 -7.91 -7.64
C TYR A 72 8.95 -6.52 -7.58
N LEU A 73 9.90 -6.24 -8.49
CA LEU A 73 10.62 -4.96 -8.52
C LEU A 73 9.66 -3.78 -8.73
N ILE A 74 8.78 -3.87 -9.73
CA ILE A 74 7.83 -2.78 -10.04
C ILE A 74 6.85 -2.58 -8.89
N SER A 75 6.39 -3.67 -8.24
CA SER A 75 5.51 -3.56 -7.07
C SER A 75 6.20 -2.88 -5.89
N ALA A 76 7.45 -3.25 -5.60
CA ALA A 76 8.24 -2.63 -4.54
C ALA A 76 8.46 -1.13 -4.79
N LEU A 77 8.91 -0.77 -6.00
CA LEU A 77 9.20 0.61 -6.38
C LEU A 77 7.94 1.48 -6.32
N PHE A 78 6.82 0.99 -6.87
CA PHE A 78 5.60 1.78 -6.92
C PHE A 78 5.01 2.01 -5.54
N ALA A 79 4.99 0.98 -4.68
CA ALA A 79 4.54 1.12 -3.29
C ALA A 79 5.44 2.07 -2.49
N PHE A 80 6.77 1.96 -2.64
CA PHE A 80 7.72 2.84 -1.96
C PHE A 80 7.59 4.31 -2.38
N LEU A 81 7.48 4.56 -3.70
CA LEU A 81 7.29 5.92 -4.23
C LEU A 81 5.96 6.52 -3.80
N LEU A 82 4.89 5.71 -3.79
CA LEU A 82 3.60 6.13 -3.24
C LEU A 82 3.72 6.47 -1.74
N GLY A 83 4.50 5.69 -0.99
CA GLY A 83 4.87 5.92 0.42
C GLY A 83 5.40 7.31 0.63
N ILE A 84 6.55 7.57 0.03
CA ILE A 84 7.24 8.86 0.14
C ILE A 84 6.37 10.01 -0.35
N SER A 85 5.63 9.82 -1.44
CA SER A 85 4.78 10.85 -2.01
C SER A 85 3.67 11.26 -1.04
N ILE A 86 3.04 10.31 -0.34
CA ILE A 86 2.00 10.60 0.64
C ILE A 86 2.57 11.35 1.85
N GLU A 87 3.74 10.95 2.38
CA GLU A 87 4.39 11.67 3.49
C GLU A 87 4.76 13.11 3.12
N LEU A 88 5.27 13.31 1.90
CA LEU A 88 5.56 14.64 1.37
C LEU A 88 4.28 15.48 1.21
N LEU A 89 3.19 14.87 0.73
CA LEU A 89 1.90 15.55 0.62
C LEU A 89 1.35 15.91 2.00
N GLN A 90 1.37 15.00 2.99
CA GLN A 90 0.97 15.32 4.35
C GLN A 90 1.73 16.56 4.87
N LYS A 91 3.05 16.60 4.68
CA LYS A 91 3.88 17.74 5.08
C LYS A 91 3.59 19.04 4.32
N THR A 92 3.15 18.98 3.06
CA THR A 92 3.07 20.16 2.17
C THR A 92 1.66 20.72 2.01
N ILE A 93 0.63 19.87 2.04
CA ILE A 93 -0.75 20.28 1.74
C ILE A 93 -1.72 20.13 2.92
N THR A 94 -1.28 19.57 4.05
CA THR A 94 -2.10 19.49 5.27
C THR A 94 -1.53 20.34 6.39
N THR A 95 -2.40 20.83 7.27
CA THR A 95 -2.03 21.70 8.39
C THR A 95 -1.91 20.94 9.72
N THR A 96 -2.61 19.81 9.87
CA THR A 96 -2.66 19.03 11.12
C THR A 96 -1.99 17.67 11.05
N ARG A 97 -1.52 17.21 9.87
CA ARG A 97 -0.65 16.02 9.77
C ARG A 97 0.81 16.45 9.68
N SER A 98 1.65 15.83 10.49
CA SER A 98 3.10 15.86 10.31
C SER A 98 3.50 14.64 9.49
N GLY A 99 4.08 14.83 8.31
CA GLY A 99 4.77 13.72 7.63
C GLY A 99 5.91 13.21 8.51
N ASP A 100 6.04 11.90 8.65
CA ASP A 100 6.93 11.25 9.62
C ASP A 100 7.85 10.22 8.93
N ILE A 101 9.15 10.29 9.20
CA ILE A 101 10.11 9.32 8.68
C ILE A 101 9.83 7.90 9.18
N TYR A 102 9.23 7.76 10.37
CA TYR A 102 8.80 6.46 10.85
C TYR A 102 7.63 5.91 10.02
N ASP A 103 6.75 6.75 9.47
CA ASP A 103 5.71 6.28 8.56
C ASP A 103 6.30 5.75 7.25
N VAL A 104 7.33 6.39 6.70
CA VAL A 104 8.11 5.82 5.58
C VAL A 104 8.64 4.42 5.92
N PHE A 105 9.13 4.22 7.15
CA PHE A 105 9.60 2.92 7.61
C PHE A 105 8.47 1.88 7.65
N PHE A 106 7.33 2.20 8.26
CA PHE A 106 6.18 1.27 8.34
C PHE A 106 5.56 0.98 6.97
N ASN A 107 5.50 1.98 6.08
CA ASN A 107 5.09 1.82 4.68
C ASN A 107 6.01 0.82 3.95
N SER A 108 7.32 0.99 4.11
CA SER A 108 8.34 0.12 3.50
C SER A 108 8.30 -1.28 4.10
N PHE A 109 8.10 -1.39 5.41
CA PHE A 109 7.99 -2.67 6.10
C PHE A 109 6.76 -3.46 5.64
N GLY A 110 5.60 -2.81 5.52
CA GLY A 110 4.38 -3.43 4.96
C GLY A 110 4.60 -3.93 3.53
N THR A 111 5.29 -3.14 2.71
CA THR A 111 5.67 -3.52 1.33
C THR A 111 6.53 -4.78 1.31
N ILE A 112 7.59 -4.84 2.12
CA ILE A 112 8.50 -6.00 2.18
C ILE A 112 7.74 -7.25 2.63
N VAL A 113 6.94 -7.14 3.71
CA VAL A 113 6.16 -8.27 4.23
C VAL A 113 5.14 -8.76 3.19
N ALA A 114 4.52 -7.86 2.43
CA ALA A 114 3.63 -8.23 1.33
C ALA A 114 4.33 -9.04 0.23
N LEU A 115 5.55 -8.65 -0.16
CA LEU A 115 6.32 -9.38 -1.17
C LEU A 115 6.74 -10.77 -0.68
N ILE A 116 7.09 -10.90 0.60
CA ILE A 116 7.36 -12.21 1.23
C ILE A 116 6.08 -13.06 1.24
N PHE A 117 4.96 -12.47 1.65
CA PHE A 117 3.64 -13.13 1.71
C PHE A 117 3.21 -13.68 0.35
N VAL A 118 3.27 -12.88 -0.72
CA VAL A 118 2.92 -13.37 -2.07
C VAL A 118 3.90 -14.43 -2.56
N THR A 119 5.17 -14.39 -2.16
CA THR A 119 6.15 -15.45 -2.48
C THR A 119 5.74 -16.78 -1.86
N ILE A 120 5.35 -16.77 -0.58
CA ILE A 120 4.94 -17.98 0.15
C ILE A 120 3.68 -18.59 -0.49
N ILE A 121 2.68 -17.76 -0.78
CA ILE A 121 1.42 -18.23 -1.39
C ILE A 121 1.68 -18.76 -2.81
N ASN A 122 2.49 -18.07 -3.60
CA ASN A 122 2.79 -18.51 -4.96
C ASN A 122 3.58 -19.82 -4.97
N LYS A 123 4.50 -20.06 -4.02
CA LYS A 123 5.24 -21.33 -3.93
C LYS A 123 4.32 -22.50 -3.55
N LYS A 124 3.36 -22.31 -2.64
CA LYS A 124 2.39 -23.36 -2.26
C LYS A 124 1.44 -23.79 -3.38
N ALA A 125 1.29 -22.99 -4.43
CA ALA A 125 0.44 -23.34 -5.57
C ALA A 125 1.12 -24.27 -6.60
N PHE A 126 2.41 -24.54 -6.45
CA PHE A 126 3.22 -25.37 -7.37
C PHE A 126 3.91 -26.56 -6.68
N ASN A 127 3.58 -26.82 -5.41
CA ASN A 127 3.86 -28.08 -4.71
C ASN A 127 2.53 -28.78 -4.45
#